data_AF-A0A2K1JXG8-F1
#
_entry.id   AF-A0A2K1JXG8-F1
#
_cell.length_a   1.000
_cell.length_b   1.000
_cell.length_c   1.000
_cell.angle_alpha   90.00
_cell.angle_beta   90.00
_cell.angle_gamma   90.00
#
_symmetry.space_group_name_H-M   'P 1'
#
loop_
_entity.id
_entity.type
_entity.pdbx_description
1 polymer ?
#
loop_
_entity_poly.entity_id
_entity_poly.type
_entity_poly.pdbx_seq_one_letter_code
_entity_poly.pdbx_strand_id
1 'polypeptide(L)'
;MDFLQLSIEIITKATISLREATLNERQCKNLLQNFSRGVERIQSIIGRSCTNVFDGAKKDLFQIIYKARALIEECCKEDWLKIVVLQIDNKKTFRELLVDFKCCCDTICNISQYYYSTQIKEIIEIKRSTKFFPTCIDEVDQDLLSLLQMLNGILLHQLLGSEDMKLAHYLIGRIRDIEKAKGGGLDIIILLDEYPLLEYRRPPILLSRKRQGGVAIYSTKWLDLESANKVTPIVDLSKEYTKEILKEVGILGGLSHSNIIKFFCCGFSKKKKKNLNMLWKKER
;
A
#
# COMPACT_ATOMS: atom_id res chain seq x y z
N MET A 1 -6.23 30.37 4.78
CA MET A 1 -5.11 29.45 4.45
C MET A 1 -5.26 29.08 2.98
N ASP A 2 -4.25 29.28 2.15
CA ASP A 2 -4.34 28.98 0.72
C ASP A 2 -3.95 27.52 0.46
N PHE A 3 -4.96 26.65 0.40
CA PHE A 3 -4.79 25.22 0.18
C PHE A 3 -4.17 24.89 -1.19
N LEU A 4 -4.32 25.76 -2.19
CA LEU A 4 -3.73 25.54 -3.51
C LEU A 4 -2.22 25.77 -3.47
N GLN A 5 -1.77 26.84 -2.81
CA GLN A 5 -0.35 27.11 -2.63
C GLN A 5 0.34 25.98 -1.84
N LEU A 6 -0.28 25.53 -0.74
CA LEU A 6 0.23 24.40 0.04
C LEU A 6 0.31 23.10 -0.79
N SER A 7 -0.66 22.89 -1.68
CA SER A 7 -0.69 21.74 -2.58
C SER A 7 0.50 21.74 -3.54
N ILE A 8 0.82 22.91 -4.13
CA ILE A 8 1.99 23.09 -5.01
C ILE A 8 3.28 22.80 -4.23
N GLU A 9 3.44 23.40 -3.05
CA GLU A 9 4.63 23.18 -2.21
C GLU A 9 4.85 21.71 -1.85
N ILE A 10 3.77 20.98 -1.55
CA ILE A 10 3.83 19.54 -1.25
C ILE A 10 4.32 18.76 -2.48
N ILE A 11 3.77 19.03 -3.66
CA ILE A 11 4.17 18.33 -4.90
C ILE A 11 5.64 18.62 -5.23
N THR A 12 6.06 19.88 -5.14
CA THR A 12 7.45 20.27 -5.39
C THR A 12 8.41 19.57 -4.42
N LYS A 13 8.10 19.57 -3.11
CA LYS A 13 8.91 18.86 -2.11
C LYS A 13 8.99 17.37 -2.39
N ALA A 14 7.85 16.72 -2.66
CA ALA A 14 7.81 15.30 -2.96
C ALA A 14 8.61 14.94 -4.24
N THR A 15 8.58 15.82 -5.25
CA THR A 15 9.37 15.67 -6.48
C THR A 15 10.87 15.74 -6.21
N ILE A 16 11.31 16.68 -5.36
CA ILE A 16 12.71 16.83 -4.97
C ILE A 16 13.17 15.63 -4.11
N SER A 17 12.29 15.11 -3.26
CA SER A 17 12.61 13.98 -2.37
C SER A 17 12.68 12.63 -3.10
N LEU A 18 12.11 12.50 -4.30
CA LEU A 18 12.10 11.25 -5.05
C LEU A 18 13.48 10.99 -5.67
N ARG A 19 14.24 10.08 -5.06
CA ARG A 19 15.55 9.63 -5.53
C ARG A 19 15.41 8.49 -6.54
N GLU A 20 16.46 8.27 -7.34
CA GLU A 20 16.59 7.06 -8.16
C GLU A 20 16.65 5.81 -7.26
N ALA A 21 16.14 4.68 -7.76
CA ALA A 21 16.08 3.40 -7.05
C ALA A 21 15.18 3.40 -5.80
N THR A 22 14.18 4.27 -5.76
CA THR A 22 13.11 4.22 -4.75
C THR A 22 12.11 3.11 -5.06
N LEU A 23 11.38 2.65 -4.04
CA LEU A 23 10.35 1.63 -4.25
C LEU A 23 9.22 2.22 -5.10
N ASN A 24 8.70 1.45 -6.06
CA ASN A 24 7.62 1.90 -6.95
C ASN A 24 7.94 3.24 -7.67
N GLU A 25 9.21 3.43 -8.05
CA GLU A 25 9.73 4.68 -8.61
C GLU A 25 8.88 5.18 -9.79
N ARG A 26 8.51 4.31 -10.73
CA ARG A 26 7.75 4.72 -11.92
C ARG A 26 6.35 5.13 -11.56
N GLN A 27 5.68 4.39 -10.68
CA GLN A 27 4.37 4.76 -10.18
C GLN A 27 4.40 6.09 -9.42
N CYS A 28 5.43 6.33 -8.60
CA CYS A 28 5.64 7.60 -7.91
C CYS A 28 5.87 8.76 -8.89
N LYS A 29 6.72 8.57 -9.91
CA LYS A 29 6.97 9.57 -10.97
C LYS A 29 5.69 9.87 -11.75
N ASN A 30 4.94 8.84 -12.16
CA ASN A 30 3.67 8.98 -12.87
C ASN A 30 2.66 9.77 -12.04
N LEU A 31 2.53 9.44 -10.75
CA LEU A 31 1.66 10.14 -9.82
C LEU A 31 2.03 11.62 -9.77
N LEU A 32 3.28 11.95 -9.41
CA LEU A 32 3.74 13.34 -9.31
C LEU A 32 3.56 14.13 -10.60
N GLN A 33 3.89 13.55 -11.75
CA GLN A 33 3.71 14.22 -13.04
C GLN A 33 2.25 14.56 -13.34
N ASN A 34 1.31 13.65 -13.04
CA ASN A 34 -0.12 13.93 -13.17
C ASN A 34 -0.56 15.04 -12.22
N PHE A 35 -0.12 14.98 -10.95
CA PHE A 35 -0.44 16.00 -9.95
C PHE A 35 0.10 17.38 -10.32
N SER A 36 1.37 17.51 -10.71
CA SER A 36 1.96 18.80 -11.13
C SER A 36 1.17 19.43 -12.27
N ARG A 37 0.95 18.68 -13.36
CA ARG A 37 0.23 19.18 -14.54
C ARG A 37 -1.23 19.55 -14.20
N GLY A 38 -1.89 18.77 -13.35
CA GLY A 38 -3.27 19.04 -12.95
C GLY A 38 -3.39 20.28 -12.07
N VAL A 39 -2.49 20.43 -11.10
CA VAL A 39 -2.49 21.59 -10.18
C VAL A 39 -2.15 22.88 -10.90
N GLU A 40 -1.17 22.89 -11.80
CA GLU A 40 -0.83 24.06 -12.64
C GLU A 40 -2.06 24.56 -13.43
N ARG A 41 -2.87 23.65 -13.95
CA ARG A 41 -4.09 23.97 -14.70
C ARG A 41 -5.22 24.44 -13.79
N ILE A 42 -5.37 23.83 -12.62
CA ILE A 42 -6.31 24.33 -11.61
C ILE A 42 -5.94 25.76 -11.21
N GLN A 43 -4.64 26.03 -11.03
CA GLN A 43 -4.15 27.35 -10.69
C GLN A 43 -4.48 28.39 -11.77
N SER A 44 -4.36 28.04 -13.05
CA SER A 44 -4.75 28.95 -14.13
C SER A 44 -6.26 29.24 -14.16
N ILE A 45 -7.10 28.25 -13.83
CA ILE A 45 -8.57 28.43 -13.73
C ILE A 45 -8.93 29.32 -12.54
N ILE A 46 -8.39 29.01 -11.35
CA ILE A 46 -8.75 29.71 -10.11
C ILE A 46 -8.17 31.12 -10.08
N GLY A 47 -6.94 31.32 -10.56
CA GLY A 47 -6.27 32.64 -10.57
C GLY A 47 -7.00 33.71 -11.37
N ARG A 48 -7.95 33.31 -12.23
CA ARG A 48 -8.77 34.19 -13.07
C ARG A 48 -10.19 34.40 -12.54
N SER A 49 -10.46 33.94 -11.32
CA SER A 49 -11.80 33.80 -10.76
C SER A 49 -11.86 34.32 -9.32
N CYS A 50 -13.05 34.62 -8.80
CA CYS A 50 -13.23 34.85 -7.36
C CYS A 50 -12.93 33.55 -6.60
N THR A 51 -12.06 33.63 -5.60
CA THR A 51 -11.41 32.45 -5.00
C THR A 51 -12.30 31.66 -4.04
N ASN A 52 -13.32 32.30 -3.47
CA ASN A 52 -14.19 31.74 -2.42
C ASN A 52 -15.10 30.61 -2.90
N VAL A 53 -15.56 30.63 -4.16
CA VAL A 53 -16.44 29.57 -4.70
C VAL A 53 -15.74 28.21 -4.84
N PHE A 54 -14.41 28.20 -4.76
CA PHE A 54 -13.59 26.99 -4.90
C PHE A 54 -13.09 26.42 -3.57
N ASP A 55 -13.39 27.04 -2.43
CA ASP A 55 -12.75 26.69 -1.16
C ASP A 55 -12.96 25.23 -0.74
N GLY A 56 -14.17 24.68 -0.98
CA GLY A 56 -14.45 23.26 -0.77
C GLY A 56 -13.57 22.36 -1.64
N ALA A 57 -13.56 22.61 -2.95
CA ALA A 57 -12.77 21.81 -3.89
C ALA A 57 -11.25 21.95 -3.66
N LYS A 58 -10.75 23.13 -3.26
CA LYS A 58 -9.34 23.33 -2.88
C LYS A 58 -8.96 22.51 -1.64
N LYS A 59 -9.86 22.39 -0.67
CA LYS A 59 -9.65 21.57 0.53
C LYS A 59 -9.58 20.08 0.17
N ASP A 60 -10.47 19.61 -0.70
CA ASP A 60 -10.46 18.22 -1.17
C ASP A 60 -9.18 17.92 -1.96
N LEU A 61 -8.79 18.83 -2.85
CA LEU A 61 -7.53 18.78 -3.60
C LEU A 61 -6.32 18.61 -2.66
N PHE A 62 -6.26 19.45 -1.63
CA PHE A 62 -5.20 19.39 -0.63
C PHE A 62 -5.17 18.05 0.12
N GLN A 63 -6.34 17.51 0.50
CA GLN A 63 -6.41 16.20 1.17
C GLN A 63 -5.91 15.06 0.27
N ILE A 64 -6.27 15.08 -1.02
CA ILE A 64 -5.82 14.08 -1.99
C ILE A 64 -4.30 14.17 -2.16
N ILE A 65 -3.76 15.37 -2.31
CA ILE A 65 -2.32 15.62 -2.45
C ILE A 65 -1.56 15.21 -1.18
N TYR A 66 -2.13 15.47 -0.01
CA TYR A 66 -1.55 15.06 1.26
C TYR A 66 -1.46 13.53 1.37
N LYS A 67 -2.49 12.79 0.95
CA LYS A 67 -2.45 11.32 0.88
C LYS A 67 -1.41 10.83 -0.12
N ALA A 68 -1.32 11.46 -1.29
CA ALA A 68 -0.31 11.13 -2.31
C ALA A 68 1.11 11.35 -1.78
N ARG A 69 1.35 12.45 -1.08
CA ARG A 69 2.63 12.72 -0.40
C ARG A 69 2.98 11.62 0.59
N ALA A 70 2.06 11.24 1.47
CA ALA A 70 2.30 10.20 2.46
C ALA A 70 2.66 8.85 1.79
N LEU A 71 2.00 8.51 0.68
CA LEU A 71 2.32 7.31 -0.11
C LEU A 71 3.75 7.37 -0.70
N ILE A 72 4.15 8.51 -1.24
CA ILE A 72 5.50 8.70 -1.81
C ILE A 72 6.57 8.68 -0.72
N GLU A 73 6.34 9.38 0.39
CA GLU A 73 7.27 9.41 1.54
C GLU A 73 7.51 7.99 2.09
N GLU A 74 6.47 7.15 2.12
CA GLU A 74 6.61 5.75 2.50
C GLU A 74 7.56 5.01 1.57
N CYS A 75 7.42 5.20 0.25
CA CYS A 75 8.27 4.58 -0.77
C CYS A 75 9.73 5.04 -0.75
N CYS A 76 10.01 6.21 -0.16
CA CYS A 76 11.35 6.80 -0.05
C CYS A 76 12.07 6.48 1.27
N LYS A 77 11.48 5.70 2.18
CA LYS A 77 12.12 5.35 3.46
C LYS A 77 13.39 4.51 3.26
N GLU A 78 14.40 4.77 4.09
CA GLU A 78 15.69 4.05 4.05
C GLU A 78 15.55 2.55 4.36
N ASP A 79 14.65 2.19 5.28
CA ASP A 79 14.31 0.80 5.61
C ASP A 79 13.35 0.20 4.56
N TRP A 80 13.75 0.31 3.30
CA TRP A 80 12.91 -0.03 2.14
C TRP A 80 12.47 -1.49 2.18
N LEU A 81 13.30 -2.40 2.72
CA LEU A 81 13.01 -3.83 2.76
C LEU A 81 11.77 -4.14 3.62
N LYS A 82 11.62 -3.47 4.77
CA LYS A 82 10.39 -3.57 5.58
C LYS A 82 9.22 -2.90 4.88
N ILE A 83 9.44 -1.78 4.20
CA ILE A 83 8.37 -1.06 3.50
C ILE A 83 7.79 -1.87 2.33
N VAL A 84 8.60 -2.70 1.66
CA VAL A 84 8.10 -3.58 0.59
C VAL A 84 6.92 -4.42 1.06
N VAL A 85 6.90 -4.87 2.31
CA VAL A 85 5.76 -5.58 2.89
C VAL A 85 4.47 -4.79 2.72
N LEU A 86 4.51 -3.48 2.99
CA LEU A 86 3.35 -2.58 2.93
C LEU A 86 3.04 -2.11 1.51
N GLN A 87 4.02 -2.10 0.62
CA GLN A 87 3.90 -1.49 -0.71
C GLN A 87 3.86 -2.50 -1.86
N ILE A 88 4.03 -3.80 -1.60
CA ILE A 88 3.89 -4.85 -2.61
C ILE A 88 2.47 -4.86 -3.22
N ASP A 89 2.41 -4.93 -4.56
CA ASP A 89 1.18 -4.91 -5.37
C ASP A 89 0.25 -3.70 -5.10
N ASN A 90 0.81 -2.54 -4.72
CA ASN A 90 0.01 -1.37 -4.31
C ASN A 90 -0.55 -0.53 -5.47
N LYS A 91 -0.56 -1.06 -6.69
CA LYS A 91 -1.00 -0.35 -7.92
C LYS A 91 -2.41 0.25 -7.84
N LYS A 92 -3.31 -0.40 -7.08
CA LYS A 92 -4.68 0.06 -6.90
C LYS A 92 -4.73 1.40 -6.16
N THR A 93 -3.92 1.55 -5.11
CA THR A 93 -3.84 2.79 -4.32
C THR A 93 -3.34 3.97 -5.15
N PHE A 94 -2.31 3.77 -5.99
CA PHE A 94 -1.84 4.80 -6.93
C PHE A 94 -2.94 5.20 -7.92
N ARG A 95 -3.65 4.22 -8.48
CA ARG A 95 -4.75 4.45 -9.40
C ARG A 95 -5.92 5.20 -8.76
N GLU A 96 -6.30 4.84 -7.54
CA GLU A 96 -7.37 5.50 -6.77
C GLU A 96 -7.04 6.97 -6.55
N LEU A 97 -5.82 7.30 -6.13
CA LEU A 97 -5.41 8.70 -5.94
C LEU A 97 -5.50 9.51 -7.24
N LEU A 98 -5.14 8.93 -8.38
CA LEU A 98 -5.29 9.58 -9.69
C LEU A 98 -6.76 9.77 -10.08
N VAL A 99 -7.63 8.81 -9.75
CA VAL A 99 -9.08 8.92 -9.99
C VAL A 99 -9.71 10.00 -9.11
N ASP A 100 -9.39 10.01 -7.82
CA ASP A 100 -9.84 11.02 -6.87
C ASP A 100 -9.38 12.42 -7.32
N PHE A 101 -8.11 12.54 -7.72
CA PHE A 101 -7.56 13.78 -8.23
C PHE A 101 -8.26 14.27 -9.49
N LYS A 102 -8.50 13.37 -10.45
CA LYS A 102 -9.27 13.67 -11.67
C LYS A 102 -10.67 14.18 -11.33
N CYS A 103 -11.38 13.50 -10.42
CA CYS A 103 -12.72 13.88 -9.99
C CYS A 103 -12.73 15.29 -9.36
N CYS A 104 -11.73 15.61 -8.55
CA CYS A 104 -11.54 16.93 -7.98
C CYS A 104 -11.29 18.00 -9.08
N CYS A 105 -10.43 17.72 -10.05
CA CYS A 105 -10.17 18.60 -11.18
C CYS A 105 -11.44 18.86 -12.01
N ASP A 106 -12.22 17.82 -12.30
CA ASP A 106 -13.49 17.92 -13.01
C ASP A 106 -14.50 18.78 -12.24
N THR A 107 -14.54 18.65 -10.92
CA THR A 107 -15.39 19.47 -10.04
C THR A 107 -15.02 20.95 -10.11
N ILE A 108 -13.72 21.28 -10.04
CA ILE A 108 -13.24 22.66 -10.19
C ILE A 108 -13.61 23.23 -11.56
N CYS A 109 -13.42 22.44 -12.63
CA CYS A 109 -13.83 22.86 -13.98
C CYS A 109 -15.33 23.14 -14.06
N ASN A 110 -16.16 22.27 -13.46
CA ASN A 110 -17.61 22.43 -13.48
C ASN A 110 -18.06 23.67 -12.67
N ILE A 111 -17.46 23.92 -11.50
CA ILE A 111 -17.69 25.15 -10.72
C ILE A 111 -17.33 26.37 -11.59
N SER A 112 -16.17 26.33 -12.24
CA SER A 112 -15.73 27.46 -13.07
C SER A 112 -16.65 27.71 -14.26
N GLN A 113 -17.11 26.66 -14.95
CA GLN A 113 -18.08 26.78 -16.04
C GLN A 113 -19.42 27.37 -15.59
N TYR A 114 -19.86 27.02 -14.38
CA TYR A 114 -21.12 27.51 -13.83
C TYR A 114 -21.06 29.00 -13.46
N TYR A 115 -19.98 29.44 -12.80
CA TYR A 115 -19.85 30.81 -12.30
C TYR A 115 -19.21 31.79 -13.31
N TYR A 116 -18.40 31.32 -14.26
CA TYR A 116 -17.61 32.15 -15.16
C TYR A 116 -17.87 31.78 -16.63
N SER A 117 -19.10 32.04 -17.07
CA SER A 117 -19.61 31.67 -18.40
C SER A 117 -18.79 32.23 -19.58
N THR A 118 -18.11 33.35 -19.38
CA THR A 118 -17.24 33.98 -20.38
C THR A 118 -15.98 33.16 -20.70
N GLN A 119 -15.59 32.22 -19.83
CA GLN A 119 -14.37 31.40 -19.96
C GLN A 119 -14.67 29.96 -20.41
N ILE A 120 -15.93 29.63 -20.76
CA ILE A 120 -16.37 28.24 -21.05
C ILE A 120 -15.52 27.56 -22.13
N LYS A 121 -15.22 28.25 -23.24
CA LYS A 121 -14.45 27.65 -24.35
C LYS A 121 -13.06 27.19 -23.89
N GLU A 122 -12.38 28.05 -23.13
CA GLU A 122 -11.05 27.76 -22.60
C GLU A 122 -11.10 26.68 -21.52
N ILE A 123 -12.10 26.69 -20.64
CA ILE A 123 -12.26 25.63 -19.62
C ILE A 123 -12.53 24.27 -20.28
N ILE A 124 -13.33 24.23 -21.36
CA ILE A 124 -13.56 23.00 -22.14
C ILE A 124 -12.23 22.53 -22.77
N GLU A 125 -11.41 23.44 -23.27
CA GLU A 125 -10.10 23.12 -23.84
C GLU A 125 -9.13 22.59 -22.77
N ILE A 126 -9.09 23.22 -21.60
CA ILE A 126 -8.32 22.74 -20.44
C ILE A 126 -8.80 21.34 -20.03
N LYS A 127 -10.12 21.12 -19.93
CA LYS A 127 -10.70 19.82 -19.58
C LYS A 127 -10.33 18.73 -20.61
N ARG A 128 -10.43 19.04 -21.91
CA ARG A 128 -10.09 18.11 -23.00
C ARG A 128 -8.59 17.82 -23.08
N SER A 129 -7.75 18.80 -22.80
CA SER A 129 -6.30 18.65 -22.79
C SER A 129 -5.80 17.97 -21.51
N THR A 130 -6.62 17.87 -20.45
CA THR A 130 -6.26 17.22 -19.18
C THR A 130 -6.48 15.72 -19.29
N LYS A 131 -5.50 15.08 -19.93
CA LYS A 131 -5.37 13.62 -19.91
C LYS A 131 -4.66 13.22 -18.63
N PHE A 132 -5.41 12.58 -17.74
CA PHE A 132 -4.84 11.81 -16.64
C PHE A 132 -4.42 10.46 -17.17
N PHE A 133 -3.15 10.13 -17.00
CA PHE A 133 -2.63 8.83 -17.38
C PHE A 133 -2.72 7.94 -16.15
N PRO A 134 -3.64 6.96 -16.11
CA PRO A 134 -3.61 5.98 -15.03
C PRO A 134 -2.28 5.24 -15.09
N THR A 135 -1.82 4.75 -13.94
CA THR A 135 -0.68 3.85 -13.86
C THR A 135 -0.85 2.71 -14.86
N CYS A 136 0.06 2.61 -15.83
CA CYS A 136 -0.05 1.59 -16.87
C CYS A 136 0.48 0.24 -16.37
N ILE A 137 0.08 -0.85 -17.03
CA ILE A 137 0.52 -2.20 -16.65
C ILE A 137 2.05 -2.29 -16.75
N ASP A 138 2.64 -1.71 -17.78
CA ASP A 138 4.09 -1.72 -18.01
C ASP A 138 4.88 -1.02 -16.88
N GLU A 139 4.37 0.10 -16.34
CA GLU A 139 5.00 0.81 -15.21
C GLU A 139 5.05 -0.07 -13.97
N VAL A 140 3.95 -0.76 -13.67
CA VAL A 140 3.85 -1.66 -12.51
C VAL A 140 4.78 -2.85 -12.65
N ASP A 141 4.81 -3.47 -13.83
CA ASP A 141 5.60 -4.66 -14.09
C ASP A 141 7.11 -4.32 -14.05
N GLN A 142 7.50 -3.15 -14.56
CA GLN A 142 8.89 -2.69 -14.46
C GLN A 142 9.30 -2.37 -13.02
N ASP A 143 8.43 -1.76 -12.21
CA ASP A 143 8.72 -1.53 -10.79
C ASP A 143 8.85 -2.86 -10.01
N LEU A 144 8.04 -3.87 -10.35
CA LEU A 144 8.16 -5.20 -9.78
C LEU A 144 9.47 -5.90 -10.18
N LEU A 145 9.88 -5.77 -11.45
CA LEU A 145 11.16 -6.28 -11.93
C LEU A 145 12.34 -5.62 -11.22
N SER A 146 12.31 -4.30 -11.05
CA SER A 146 13.32 -3.56 -10.29
C SER A 146 13.39 -4.05 -8.83
N LEU A 147 12.24 -4.25 -8.18
CA LEU A 147 12.20 -4.81 -6.82
C LEU A 147 12.82 -6.22 -6.76
N LEU A 148 12.48 -7.10 -7.70
CA LEU A 148 13.06 -8.45 -7.75
C LEU A 148 14.58 -8.43 -7.95
N GLN A 149 15.10 -7.52 -8.77
CA GLN A 149 16.55 -7.35 -8.95
C GLN A 149 17.22 -6.91 -7.64
N MET A 150 16.64 -5.94 -6.93
CA MET A 150 17.15 -5.48 -5.63
C MET A 150 17.16 -6.61 -4.59
N LEU A 151 16.06 -7.37 -4.47
CA LEU A 151 15.95 -8.49 -3.54
C LEU A 151 16.95 -9.61 -3.85
N ASN A 152 17.14 -9.95 -5.13
CA ASN A 152 18.14 -10.95 -5.54
C ASN A 152 19.58 -10.46 -5.25
N GLY A 153 19.85 -9.16 -5.39
CA GLY A 153 21.14 -8.57 -5.01
C GLY A 153 21.49 -8.81 -3.54
N ILE A 154 20.51 -8.69 -2.63
CA ILE A 154 20.69 -9.01 -1.20
C ILE A 154 21.13 -10.46 -1.01
N LEU A 155 20.46 -11.40 -1.70
CA LEU A 155 20.74 -12.83 -1.58
C LEU A 155 22.13 -13.21 -2.12
N LEU A 156 22.61 -12.51 -3.16
CA LEU A 156 23.91 -12.76 -3.78
C LEU A 156 25.08 -12.18 -2.97
N HIS A 157 24.91 -10.99 -2.39
CA HIS A 157 26.03 -10.24 -1.84
C HIS A 157 26.42 -10.61 -0.41
N GLN A 158 25.66 -11.45 0.30
CA GLN A 158 25.90 -11.87 1.70
C GLN A 158 26.21 -10.76 2.73
N LEU A 159 26.14 -9.47 2.36
CA LEU A 159 26.62 -8.31 3.11
C LEU A 159 25.63 -7.80 4.17
N LEU A 160 24.40 -8.29 4.18
CA LEU A 160 23.32 -7.87 5.09
C LEU A 160 23.09 -8.94 6.18
N GLY A 161 22.54 -8.53 7.32
CA GLY A 161 22.31 -9.44 8.45
C GLY A 161 21.41 -10.64 8.09
N SER A 162 21.48 -11.71 8.89
CA SER A 162 20.69 -12.93 8.64
C SER A 162 19.17 -12.70 8.56
N GLU A 163 18.65 -11.63 9.18
CA GLU A 163 17.22 -11.29 9.14
C GLU A 163 16.79 -10.62 7.83
N ASP A 164 17.63 -9.76 7.26
CA ASP A 164 17.34 -9.12 5.95
C ASP A 164 17.34 -10.15 4.83
N MET A 165 18.25 -11.13 4.89
CA MET A 165 18.22 -12.26 3.94
C MET A 165 16.94 -13.08 4.05
N LYS A 166 16.49 -13.40 5.28
CA LYS A 166 15.23 -14.12 5.50
C LYS A 166 14.04 -13.32 4.97
N LEU A 167 14.02 -12.01 5.23
CA LEU A 167 12.98 -11.12 4.73
C LEU A 167 12.99 -11.03 3.21
N ALA A 168 14.16 -10.89 2.58
CA ALA A 168 14.28 -10.87 1.13
C ALA A 168 13.80 -12.17 0.49
N HIS A 169 14.21 -13.33 1.05
CA HIS A 169 13.75 -14.64 0.60
C HIS A 169 12.22 -14.77 0.71
N TYR A 170 11.66 -14.34 1.85
CA TYR A 170 10.23 -14.30 2.09
C TYR A 170 9.49 -13.42 1.04
N LEU A 171 10.00 -12.21 0.78
CA LEU A 171 9.40 -11.27 -0.16
C LEU A 171 9.41 -11.80 -1.60
N ILE A 172 10.50 -12.44 -2.03
CA ILE A 172 10.57 -13.09 -3.35
C ILE A 172 9.51 -14.19 -3.47
N GLY A 173 9.37 -15.03 -2.44
CA GLY A 173 8.30 -16.04 -2.40
C GLY A 173 6.92 -15.40 -2.51
N ARG A 174 6.70 -14.32 -1.76
CA ARG A 174 5.42 -13.59 -1.74
C ARG A 174 5.07 -12.98 -3.10
N ILE A 175 6.03 -12.39 -3.80
CA ILE A 175 5.84 -11.85 -5.15
C ILE A 175 5.35 -12.95 -6.10
N ARG A 176 6.04 -14.10 -6.10
CA ARG A 176 5.69 -15.24 -6.95
C ARG A 176 4.28 -15.77 -6.64
N ASP A 177 3.89 -15.79 -5.38
CA ASP A 177 2.54 -16.22 -5.00
C ASP A 177 1.46 -15.24 -5.49
N ILE A 178 1.73 -13.94 -5.44
CA ILE A 178 0.83 -12.92 -5.99
C ILE A 178 0.65 -13.08 -7.50
N GLU A 179 1.73 -13.37 -8.24
CA GLU A 179 1.68 -13.63 -9.68
C GLU A 179 0.83 -14.86 -10.02
N LYS A 180 1.01 -15.96 -9.28
CA LYS A 180 0.21 -17.18 -9.46
C LYS A 180 -1.27 -16.96 -9.14
N ALA A 181 -1.57 -16.19 -8.09
CA ALA A 181 -2.95 -15.88 -7.71
C ALA A 181 -3.67 -15.05 -8.79
N LYS A 182 -2.97 -14.12 -9.45
CA LYS A 182 -3.52 -13.34 -10.59
C LYS A 182 -3.92 -14.22 -11.78
N GLY A 183 -3.27 -15.38 -11.94
CA GLY A 183 -3.63 -16.39 -12.95
C GLY A 183 -4.87 -17.24 -12.61
N GLY A 184 -5.62 -16.90 -11.55
CA GLY A 184 -6.81 -17.65 -11.10
C GLY A 184 -6.53 -18.79 -10.12
N GLY A 185 -5.26 -19.00 -9.77
CA GLY A 185 -4.82 -20.04 -8.82
C GLY A 185 -4.90 -19.58 -7.36
N LEU A 186 -6.09 -19.45 -6.80
CA LEU A 186 -6.27 -19.10 -5.37
C LEU A 186 -5.75 -20.20 -4.42
N ASP A 187 -5.66 -21.44 -4.90
CA ASP A 187 -5.18 -22.60 -4.14
C ASP A 187 -3.63 -22.72 -4.12
N ILE A 188 -2.90 -21.75 -4.69
CA ILE A 188 -1.44 -21.85 -4.94
C ILE A 188 -0.60 -20.92 -4.04
N ILE A 189 -1.20 -20.22 -3.06
CA ILE A 189 -0.39 -19.48 -2.09
C ILE A 189 0.37 -20.48 -1.21
N ILE A 190 1.69 -20.52 -1.37
CA ILE A 190 2.55 -21.43 -0.61
C ILE A 190 2.76 -20.81 0.77
N LEU A 191 2.30 -21.50 1.81
CA LEU A 191 2.64 -21.15 3.17
C LEU A 191 4.14 -21.39 3.37
N LEU A 192 4.92 -20.32 3.45
CA LEU A 192 6.33 -20.41 3.75
C LEU A 192 6.51 -20.93 5.19
N ASP A 193 7.31 -21.99 5.34
CA ASP A 193 7.70 -22.51 6.66
C ASP A 193 8.67 -21.56 7.38
N GLU A 194 9.35 -20.69 6.64
CA GLU A 194 10.32 -19.71 7.12
C GLU A 194 9.87 -18.28 6.79
N TYR A 195 9.58 -17.51 7.84
CA TYR A 195 9.29 -16.08 7.77
C TYR A 195 9.77 -15.41 9.08
N PRO A 196 10.06 -14.10 9.05
CA PRO A 196 10.46 -13.34 10.23
C PRO A 196 9.54 -13.60 11.43
N LEU A 197 10.14 -13.74 12.62
CA LEU A 197 9.39 -14.10 13.81
C LEU A 197 8.48 -12.95 14.27
N LEU A 198 7.28 -13.33 14.73
CA LEU A 198 6.37 -12.41 15.39
C LEU A 198 6.88 -12.10 16.80
N GLU A 199 6.84 -10.83 17.15
CA GLU A 199 7.12 -10.34 18.49
C GLU A 199 5.82 -10.15 19.24
N TYR A 200 5.66 -10.87 20.34
CA TYR A 200 4.57 -10.62 21.27
C TYR A 200 5.00 -9.52 22.23
N ARG A 201 4.09 -8.58 22.49
CA ARG A 201 4.22 -7.72 23.67
C ARG A 201 4.34 -8.60 24.91
N ARG A 202 5.06 -8.12 25.92
CA ARG A 202 5.22 -8.81 27.20
C ARG A 202 4.58 -7.93 28.29
N PRO A 203 3.45 -8.34 28.89
CA PRO A 203 2.68 -9.56 28.62
C PRO A 203 1.94 -9.54 27.27
N PRO A 204 1.56 -10.70 26.69
CA PRO A 204 0.77 -10.74 25.47
C PRO A 204 -0.57 -10.05 25.67
N ILE A 205 -0.99 -9.28 24.66
CA ILE A 205 -2.29 -8.62 24.69
C ILE A 205 -3.26 -9.45 23.85
N LEU A 206 -4.20 -10.13 24.51
CA LEU A 206 -5.29 -10.84 23.87
C LEU A 206 -6.37 -9.84 23.42
N LEU A 207 -6.61 -9.76 22.12
CA LEU A 207 -7.63 -8.87 21.55
C LEU A 207 -9.01 -9.53 21.51
N SER A 208 -9.06 -10.83 21.20
CA SER A 208 -10.31 -11.58 21.13
C SER A 208 -10.05 -13.08 21.25
N ARG A 209 -11.02 -13.82 21.79
CA ARG A 209 -11.00 -15.28 21.87
C ARG A 209 -12.39 -15.84 21.54
N LYS A 210 -12.48 -16.70 20.53
CA LYS A 210 -13.69 -17.48 20.30
C LYS A 210 -13.69 -18.70 21.19
N ARG A 211 -14.75 -18.88 21.99
CA ARG A 211 -14.92 -20.05 22.88
C ARG A 211 -15.05 -21.36 22.07
N GLN A 212 -15.73 -21.33 20.92
CA GLN A 212 -15.77 -22.45 19.98
C GLN A 212 -14.58 -22.40 19.01
N GLY A 213 -13.88 -23.53 18.84
CA GLY A 213 -12.75 -23.68 17.93
C GLY A 213 -11.40 -23.16 18.45
N GLY A 214 -11.35 -22.58 19.66
CA GLY A 214 -10.11 -22.18 20.34
C GLY A 214 -9.28 -21.09 19.64
N VAL A 215 -9.87 -20.38 18.67
CA VAL A 215 -9.20 -19.30 17.94
C VAL A 215 -8.98 -18.10 18.86
N ALA A 216 -7.73 -17.61 18.91
CA ALA A 216 -7.34 -16.45 19.68
C ALA A 216 -6.64 -15.43 18.79
N ILE A 217 -6.90 -14.14 19.02
CA ILE A 217 -6.29 -13.03 18.29
C ILE A 217 -5.45 -12.24 19.29
N TYR A 218 -4.16 -12.07 18.99
CA TYR A 218 -3.23 -11.32 19.82
C TYR A 218 -2.75 -10.06 19.08
N SER A 219 -2.48 -9.00 19.83
CA SER A 219 -1.67 -7.89 19.33
C SER A 219 -0.20 -8.29 19.34
N THR A 220 0.45 -8.12 18.19
CA THR A 220 1.85 -8.50 17.94
C THR A 220 2.55 -7.41 17.16
N LYS A 221 3.87 -7.48 17.09
CA LYS A 221 4.68 -6.77 16.10
C LYS A 221 5.28 -7.75 15.11
N TRP A 222 5.34 -7.35 13.84
CA TRP A 222 6.03 -8.08 12.79
C TRP A 222 6.90 -7.09 12.03
N LEU A 223 8.23 -7.21 12.15
CA LEU A 223 9.18 -6.23 11.59
C LEU A 223 8.86 -4.79 12.04
N ASP A 224 8.69 -4.59 13.35
CA ASP A 224 8.27 -3.32 13.97
C ASP A 224 6.86 -2.83 13.61
N LEU A 225 6.16 -3.49 12.68
CA LEU A 225 4.79 -3.16 12.31
C LEU A 225 3.81 -3.75 13.32
N GLU A 226 2.98 -2.89 13.91
CA GLU A 226 1.86 -3.34 14.73
C GLU A 226 0.91 -4.20 13.89
N SER A 227 0.54 -5.36 14.44
CA SER A 227 -0.19 -6.40 13.73
C SER A 227 -1.14 -7.14 14.64
N ALA A 228 -2.13 -7.80 14.04
CA ALA A 228 -3.00 -8.76 14.72
C ALA A 228 -2.63 -10.17 14.26
N ASN A 229 -2.32 -11.06 15.20
CA ASN A 229 -2.00 -12.45 14.92
C ASN A 229 -3.15 -13.37 15.35
N LYS A 230 -3.76 -14.04 14.37
CA LYS A 230 -4.79 -15.06 14.57
C LYS A 230 -4.13 -16.42 14.79
N VAL A 231 -4.25 -16.95 16.00
CA VAL A 231 -3.76 -18.27 16.38
C VAL A 231 -4.92 -19.24 16.41
N THR A 232 -4.83 -20.25 15.56
CA THR A 232 -5.82 -21.31 15.44
C THR A 232 -5.21 -22.63 15.91
N PRO A 233 -5.81 -23.31 16.91
CA PRO A 233 -5.33 -24.61 17.33
C PRO A 233 -5.65 -25.65 16.24
N ILE A 234 -4.63 -26.40 15.84
CA ILE A 234 -4.78 -27.52 14.91
C ILE A 234 -5.10 -28.74 15.75
N VAL A 235 -6.39 -29.00 15.97
CA VAL A 235 -6.91 -30.19 16.63
C VAL A 235 -7.48 -31.06 15.52
N ASP A 236 -6.74 -32.10 15.16
CA ASP A 236 -6.97 -32.97 13.98
C ASP A 236 -6.89 -32.25 12.62
N LEU A 237 -5.85 -32.57 11.85
CA LEU A 237 -5.64 -32.11 10.48
C LEU A 237 -6.69 -32.72 9.54
N SER A 238 -7.97 -32.40 9.71
CA SER A 238 -8.91 -32.67 8.62
C SER A 238 -8.43 -31.85 7.41
N LYS A 239 -8.36 -32.52 6.25
CA LYS A 239 -7.95 -31.88 4.99
C LYS A 239 -8.84 -30.68 4.69
N GLU A 240 -10.10 -30.73 5.12
CA GLU A 240 -11.10 -29.66 4.97
C GLU A 240 -10.76 -28.42 5.79
N TYR A 241 -10.39 -28.54 7.06
CA TYR A 241 -10.07 -27.39 7.90
C TYR A 241 -8.81 -26.66 7.41
N THR A 242 -7.81 -27.44 6.97
CA THR A 242 -6.59 -26.87 6.37
C THR A 242 -6.92 -26.16 5.06
N LYS A 243 -7.84 -26.70 4.25
CA LYS A 243 -8.31 -26.06 3.01
C LYS A 243 -9.02 -24.74 3.28
N GLU A 244 -9.81 -24.63 4.34
CA GLU A 244 -10.47 -23.37 4.72
C GLU A 244 -9.46 -22.29 5.13
N ILE A 245 -8.46 -22.63 5.95
CA ILE A 245 -7.39 -21.71 6.31
C ILE A 245 -6.62 -21.25 5.08
N LEU A 246 -6.27 -22.19 4.19
CA LEU A 246 -5.57 -21.88 2.94
C LEU A 246 -6.40 -20.99 2.03
N LYS A 247 -7.72 -21.19 1.96
CA LYS A 247 -8.62 -20.29 1.22
C LYS A 247 -8.66 -18.88 1.81
N GLU A 248 -8.80 -18.76 3.14
CA GLU A 248 -8.79 -17.46 3.82
C GLU A 248 -7.48 -16.71 3.54
N VAL A 249 -6.34 -17.39 3.71
CA VAL A 249 -5.00 -16.86 3.41
C VAL A 249 -4.85 -16.54 1.93
N GLY A 250 -5.38 -17.40 1.04
CA GLY A 250 -5.43 -17.22 -0.40
C GLY A 250 -6.09 -15.90 -0.79
N ILE A 251 -7.30 -15.68 -0.28
CA ILE A 251 -8.10 -14.48 -0.53
C ILE A 251 -7.41 -13.25 0.04
N LEU A 252 -7.07 -13.24 1.33
CA LEU A 252 -6.43 -12.09 1.97
C LEU A 252 -5.07 -11.78 1.34
N GLY A 253 -4.34 -12.83 0.95
CA GLY A 253 -3.04 -12.72 0.35
C GLY A 253 -3.06 -12.19 -1.08
N GLY A 254 -4.17 -12.36 -1.81
CA GLY A 254 -4.38 -11.79 -3.15
C GLY A 254 -4.94 -10.37 -3.15
N LEU A 255 -5.32 -9.83 -1.98
CA LEU A 255 -5.88 -8.49 -1.86
C LEU A 255 -4.81 -7.49 -1.39
N SER A 256 -4.57 -6.45 -2.18
CA SER A 256 -3.71 -5.31 -1.81
C SER A 256 -4.45 -4.01 -2.10
N HIS A 257 -5.00 -3.39 -1.04
CA HIS A 257 -5.72 -2.11 -1.10
C HIS A 257 -5.67 -1.46 0.29
N SER A 258 -5.51 -0.13 0.34
CA SER A 258 -5.57 0.71 1.54
C SER A 258 -6.79 0.49 2.46
N ASN A 259 -7.96 0.11 1.92
CA ASN A 259 -9.20 -0.08 2.69
C ASN A 259 -9.47 -1.56 3.04
N ILE A 260 -8.55 -2.46 2.70
CA ILE A 260 -8.64 -3.89 2.99
C ILE A 260 -7.50 -4.24 3.96
N ILE A 261 -7.79 -5.11 4.93
CA ILE A 261 -6.77 -5.57 5.89
C ILE A 261 -5.61 -6.20 5.11
N LYS A 262 -4.39 -5.71 5.38
CA LYS A 262 -3.19 -6.23 4.74
C LYS A 262 -2.75 -7.53 5.41
N PHE A 263 -2.65 -8.59 4.62
CA PHE A 263 -2.10 -9.86 5.06
C PHE A 263 -0.59 -9.88 4.89
N PHE A 264 0.11 -10.08 6.01
CA PHE A 264 1.55 -10.28 6.02
C PHE A 264 1.85 -11.74 5.71
N CYS A 265 1.82 -12.61 6.72
CA CYS A 265 2.25 -13.99 6.62
C CYS A 265 1.30 -14.95 7.34
N CYS A 266 1.42 -16.24 7.01
CA CYS A 266 0.85 -17.35 7.75
C CYS A 266 1.86 -18.50 7.69
N GLY A 267 1.85 -19.37 8.69
CA GLY A 267 2.52 -20.65 8.57
C GLY A 267 2.21 -21.57 9.74
N PHE A 268 2.50 -22.84 9.55
CA PHE A 268 2.30 -23.86 10.57
C PHE A 268 3.42 -23.80 11.59
N SER A 269 3.11 -24.11 12.85
CA SER A 269 4.17 -24.15 13.85
C SER A 269 4.14 -25.35 14.77
N LYS A 270 5.03 -26.31 14.48
CA LYS A 270 5.46 -27.32 15.46
C LYS A 270 6.52 -26.75 16.44
N LYS A 271 7.42 -25.87 15.97
CA LYS A 271 8.52 -25.26 16.78
C LYS A 271 8.08 -24.07 17.67
N LYS A 272 7.13 -23.22 17.25
CA LYS A 272 6.66 -22.04 18.03
C LYS A 272 5.67 -22.42 19.16
N LYS A 273 5.25 -23.70 19.24
CA LYS A 273 4.49 -24.25 20.36
C LYS A 273 5.21 -24.07 21.71
N LYS A 274 6.56 -24.04 21.73
CA LYS A 274 7.34 -23.75 22.95
C LYS A 274 7.14 -22.31 23.48
N ASN A 275 7.10 -21.31 22.61
CA ASN A 275 6.88 -19.92 23.02
C ASN A 275 5.43 -19.69 23.47
N LEU A 276 4.45 -20.28 22.79
CA LEU A 276 3.04 -20.23 23.19
C LEU A 276 2.78 -21.02 24.49
N ASN A 277 3.37 -22.21 24.67
CA ASN A 277 3.22 -22.96 25.92
C ASN A 277 3.82 -22.23 27.13
N MET A 278 4.83 -21.38 26.96
CA MET A 278 5.32 -20.49 28.03
C MET A 278 4.33 -19.38 28.38
N LEU A 279 3.56 -18.88 27.42
CA LEU A 279 2.51 -17.88 27.64
C LEU A 279 1.27 -18.50 28.32
N TRP A 280 0.85 -19.67 27.86
CA TRP A 280 -0.33 -20.37 28.40
C TRP A 280 -0.10 -20.97 29.79
N LYS A 281 1.16 -21.20 30.20
CA LYS A 281 1.52 -21.61 31.56
C LYS A 281 1.54 -20.46 32.57
N LYS A 282 1.59 -19.20 32.13
CA LYS A 282 1.59 -18.02 33.03
C LYS A 282 0.19 -17.45 33.30
N GLU A 283 -0.82 -17.90 32.56
CA GLU A 283 -2.23 -17.48 32.71
C GLU A 283 -3.09 -18.52 33.44
N ARG A 284 -2.48 -19.50 34.11
CA ARG A 284 -3.14 -20.44 35.03
C ARG A 284 -2.62 -20.27 36.44
#